data_AF-A0AAV3FE36-F1
#
_entry.id   AF-A0AAV3FE36-F1
#
_cell.length_a   1.000
_cell.length_b   1.000
_cell.length_c   1.000
_cell.angle_alpha   90.00
_cell.angle_beta   90.00
_cell.angle_gamma   90.00
#
_symmetry.space_group_name_H-M   'P 1'
#
loop_
_entity.id
_entity.type
_entity.pdbx_description
1 polymer ?
#
loop_
_entity_poly.entity_id
_entity_poly.type
_entity_poly.pdbx_seq_one_letter_code
_entity_poly.pdbx_strand_id
1 'polypeptide(L)'
;MAYKIPFTKEQKDKLSEIGSKKKIKNAGSVLAYIIKYVNKETGYLDFSIEKLHSKHAESKKKIVNGKKKAKISLTYFKKLADMMVDKGILSIRREGKLKFYGINSVSDEEKEDKDNDDTKEEKVQDETSDEGLISRLAKAYKGVEYNVIATKKQLKTIARALLVANNLNSNSVHDKCVQWLVFKKIKNSLQRINLVGAIRYIETILYEKLIEVQDDNFNVPMWLYNNLELPKVNFTQRDYSSEEYKAWEKEWQEDLWNGTALI
;
A
#
# COMPACT_ATOMS: atom_id res chain seq x y z
N MET A 1 -0.37 12.01 -16.32
CA MET A 1 0.59 13.04 -15.85
C MET A 1 2.00 12.44 -15.80
N ALA A 2 3.00 13.10 -16.38
CA ALA A 2 4.37 12.63 -16.36
C ALA A 2 5.03 13.04 -15.03
N TYR A 3 5.21 12.07 -14.13
CA TYR A 3 5.91 12.26 -12.86
C TYR A 3 7.33 12.77 -13.13
N LYS A 4 7.68 13.96 -12.62
CA LYS A 4 9.00 14.58 -12.75
C LYS A 4 9.73 14.40 -11.41
N ILE A 5 10.55 13.36 -11.31
CA ILE A 5 11.55 13.28 -10.24
C ILE A 5 12.71 14.18 -10.66
N PRO A 6 13.17 15.13 -9.82
CA PRO A 6 14.37 15.89 -10.12
C PRO A 6 15.58 14.94 -10.08
N PHE A 7 16.31 14.84 -11.18
CA PHE A 7 17.58 14.13 -11.23
C PHE A 7 18.71 15.01 -10.67
N THR A 8 19.69 14.40 -10.00
CA THR A 8 20.91 15.09 -9.56
C THR A 8 21.69 15.61 -10.77
N LYS A 9 22.61 16.56 -10.55
CA LYS A 9 23.44 17.12 -11.61
C LYS A 9 24.24 16.01 -12.32
N GLU A 10 24.89 15.14 -11.55
CA GLU A 10 25.62 13.98 -12.09
C GLU A 10 24.74 13.02 -12.89
N GLN A 11 23.51 12.76 -12.44
CA GLN A 11 22.57 11.89 -13.17
C GLN A 11 22.15 12.53 -14.50
N LYS A 12 21.98 13.86 -14.55
CA LYS A 12 21.65 14.58 -15.80
C LYS A 12 22.82 14.55 -16.77
N ASP A 13 24.03 14.75 -16.27
CA ASP A 13 25.26 14.77 -17.07
C ASP A 13 25.50 13.38 -17.68
N LYS A 14 25.48 12.31 -16.85
CA LYS A 14 25.62 10.92 -17.31
C LYS A 14 24.47 10.47 -18.24
N LEU A 15 23.24 10.96 -18.04
CA LEU A 15 22.11 10.69 -18.95
C LEU A 15 22.28 11.36 -20.31
N SER A 16 22.92 12.54 -20.36
CA SER A 16 23.14 13.29 -21.60
C SER A 16 24.06 12.55 -22.58
N GLU A 17 24.94 11.70 -22.06
CA GLU A 17 25.87 10.87 -22.84
C GLU A 17 25.22 9.64 -23.50
N ILE A 18 23.95 9.33 -23.20
CA ILE A 18 23.25 8.15 -23.74
C ILE A 18 22.84 8.35 -25.23
N GLY A 19 23.02 9.55 -25.77
CA GLY A 19 22.93 9.86 -27.20
C GLY A 19 21.75 10.77 -27.54
N SER A 20 20.97 10.42 -28.58
CA SER A 20 19.93 11.33 -29.12
C SER A 20 18.94 11.85 -28.07
N LYS A 21 18.41 13.07 -28.25
CA LYS A 21 17.40 13.70 -27.36
C LYS A 21 16.20 12.77 -27.04
N LYS A 22 15.77 11.96 -28.01
CA LYS A 22 14.68 10.98 -27.84
C LYS A 22 15.08 9.81 -26.95
N LYS A 23 16.32 9.31 -27.08
CA LYS A 23 16.90 8.28 -26.20
C LYS A 23 17.02 8.80 -24.77
N ILE A 24 17.58 10.00 -24.58
CA ILE A 24 17.71 10.65 -23.26
C ILE A 24 16.35 10.78 -22.57
N LYS A 25 15.32 11.27 -23.28
CA LYS A 25 13.96 11.40 -22.73
C LYS A 25 13.36 10.07 -22.29
N ASN A 26 13.60 9.01 -23.07
CA ASN A 26 13.11 7.67 -22.73
C ASN A 26 13.91 7.06 -21.57
N ALA A 27 15.24 7.19 -21.57
CA ALA A 27 16.13 6.76 -20.49
C ALA A 27 15.77 7.46 -19.17
N GLY A 28 15.62 8.78 -19.17
CA GLY A 28 15.16 9.52 -18.00
C GLY A 28 13.77 9.07 -17.53
N SER A 29 12.85 8.76 -18.45
CA SER A 29 11.56 8.19 -18.05
C SER A 29 11.67 6.80 -17.42
N VAL A 30 12.66 5.99 -17.80
CA VAL A 30 12.92 4.68 -17.19
C VAL A 30 13.57 4.89 -15.83
N LEU A 31 14.59 5.73 -15.74
CA LEU A 31 15.29 6.08 -14.50
C LEU A 31 14.33 6.60 -13.43
N ALA A 32 13.48 7.58 -13.75
CA ALA A 32 12.49 8.09 -12.80
C ALA A 32 11.53 6.99 -12.31
N TYR A 33 11.22 6.01 -13.15
CA TYR A 33 10.35 4.91 -12.75
C TYR A 33 11.08 3.89 -11.88
N ILE A 34 12.37 3.65 -12.15
CA ILE A 34 13.23 2.86 -11.27
C ILE A 34 13.34 3.55 -9.91
N ILE A 35 13.72 4.83 -9.87
CA ILE A 35 13.85 5.60 -8.62
C ILE A 35 12.55 5.59 -7.81
N LYS A 36 11.39 5.69 -8.46
CA LYS A 36 10.09 5.64 -7.78
C LYS A 36 9.84 4.34 -7.00
N TYR A 37 10.33 3.21 -7.51
CA TYR A 37 10.01 1.89 -6.98
C TYR A 37 11.22 1.18 -6.35
N VAL A 38 12.40 1.78 -6.42
CA VAL A 38 13.56 1.34 -5.68
C VAL A 38 13.25 1.45 -4.19
N ASN A 39 13.57 0.38 -3.47
CA ASN A 39 13.46 0.36 -2.03
C ASN A 39 14.53 1.29 -1.46
N LYS A 40 14.09 2.29 -0.67
CA LYS A 40 14.98 3.31 -0.11
C LYS A 40 16.02 2.73 0.86
N GLU A 41 15.73 1.56 1.44
CA GLU A 41 16.62 0.91 2.42
C GLU A 41 17.69 0.08 1.73
N THR A 42 17.31 -0.69 0.71
CA THR A 42 18.28 -1.55 0.01
C THR A 42 18.97 -0.83 -1.14
N GLY A 43 18.39 0.26 -1.66
CA GLY A 43 18.86 0.94 -2.87
C GLY A 43 18.56 0.16 -4.16
N TYR A 44 17.87 -0.99 -4.09
CA TYR A 44 17.52 -1.84 -5.24
C TYR A 44 16.00 -2.02 -5.41
N LEU A 45 15.59 -2.47 -6.60
CA LEU A 45 14.22 -2.92 -6.84
C LEU A 45 13.97 -4.27 -6.16
N ASP A 46 12.87 -4.40 -5.42
CA ASP A 46 12.44 -5.68 -4.81
C ASP A 46 11.82 -6.66 -5.83
N PHE A 47 11.75 -6.28 -7.10
CA PHE A 47 11.11 -7.07 -8.14
C PHE A 47 11.80 -6.92 -9.49
N SER A 48 11.58 -7.90 -10.38
CA SER A 48 12.22 -7.93 -11.69
C SER A 48 11.85 -6.73 -12.55
N ILE A 49 12.76 -6.42 -13.49
CA ILE A 49 12.57 -5.35 -14.47
C ILE A 49 11.33 -5.59 -15.36
N GLU A 50 10.90 -6.84 -15.57
CA GLU A 50 9.64 -7.12 -16.29
C GLU A 50 8.43 -6.61 -15.52
N LYS A 51 8.38 -6.86 -14.21
CA LYS A 51 7.27 -6.39 -13.37
C LYS A 51 7.25 -4.86 -13.28
N LEU A 52 8.42 -4.21 -13.32
CA LEU A 52 8.52 -2.76 -13.43
C LEU A 52 7.99 -2.25 -14.78
N HIS A 53 8.35 -2.93 -15.86
CA HIS A 53 7.88 -2.59 -17.22
C HIS A 53 6.37 -2.72 -17.34
N SER A 54 5.73 -3.75 -16.78
CA SER A 54 4.27 -3.90 -16.78
C SER A 54 3.58 -2.69 -16.15
N LYS A 55 4.07 -2.22 -14.99
CA LYS A 55 3.56 -1.02 -14.31
C LYS A 55 3.80 0.25 -15.15
N HIS A 56 4.98 0.37 -15.76
CA HIS A 56 5.31 1.50 -16.64
C HIS A 56 4.39 1.55 -17.87
N ALA A 57 4.20 0.40 -18.51
CA ALA A 57 3.34 0.21 -19.67
C ALA A 57 1.88 0.52 -19.36
N GLU A 58 1.37 0.12 -18.20
CA GLU A 58 0.02 0.45 -17.74
C GLU A 58 -0.18 1.96 -17.59
N SER A 59 0.81 2.66 -17.03
CA SER A 59 0.77 4.11 -16.83
C SER A 59 0.98 4.93 -18.11
N LYS A 60 1.54 4.34 -19.17
CA LYS A 60 1.89 5.03 -20.43
C LYS A 60 1.46 4.22 -21.65
N LYS A 61 0.18 3.87 -21.72
CA LYS A 61 -0.43 3.27 -22.92
C LYS A 61 -0.57 4.34 -24.02
N LYS A 62 -0.04 4.06 -25.21
CA LYS A 62 -0.32 4.81 -26.44
C LYS A 62 -1.37 4.04 -27.25
N ILE A 63 -2.31 4.73 -27.85
CA ILE A 63 -3.23 4.12 -28.82
C ILE A 63 -2.47 3.96 -30.13
N VAL A 64 -2.32 2.72 -30.60
CA VAL A 64 -1.71 2.38 -31.89
C VAL A 64 -2.61 1.36 -32.56
N ASN A 65 -3.18 1.71 -33.72
CA ASN A 65 -4.13 0.89 -34.49
C ASN A 65 -5.29 0.39 -33.62
N GLY A 66 -5.97 1.29 -32.90
CA GLY A 66 -7.11 0.97 -32.03
C GLY A 66 -6.79 0.20 -30.74
N LYS A 67 -5.56 -0.32 -30.57
CA LYS A 67 -5.14 -1.08 -29.38
C LYS A 67 -4.25 -0.24 -28.47
N LYS A 68 -4.49 -0.28 -27.17
CA LYS A 68 -3.65 0.35 -26.14
C LYS A 68 -2.34 -0.43 -26.02
N LYS A 69 -1.25 0.08 -26.59
CA LYS A 69 0.09 -0.54 -26.55
C LYS A 69 1.03 0.24 -25.62
N ALA A 70 1.99 -0.44 -25.01
CA ALA A 70 3.03 0.20 -24.23
C ALA A 70 3.85 1.16 -25.11
N LYS A 71 4.12 2.38 -24.62
CA LYS A 71 4.92 3.37 -25.35
C LYS A 71 6.38 2.93 -25.57
N ILE A 72 6.90 2.08 -24.68
CA ILE A 72 8.26 1.53 -24.70
C ILE A 72 8.11 0.00 -24.63
N SER A 73 8.74 -0.74 -25.55
CA SER A 73 8.74 -2.20 -25.51
C SER A 73 9.62 -2.73 -24.36
N LEU A 74 9.32 -3.92 -23.84
CA LEU A 74 10.09 -4.53 -22.75
C LEU A 74 11.58 -4.66 -23.11
N THR A 75 11.88 -5.11 -24.32
CA THR A 75 13.25 -5.27 -24.82
C THR A 75 14.00 -3.94 -24.83
N TYR A 76 13.34 -2.87 -25.28
CA TYR A 76 13.95 -1.54 -25.32
C TYR A 76 14.08 -0.94 -23.91
N PHE A 77 13.15 -1.24 -23.01
CA PHE A 77 13.21 -0.86 -21.60
C PHE A 77 14.41 -1.50 -20.90
N LYS A 78 14.64 -2.81 -21.10
CA LYS A 78 15.82 -3.53 -20.59
C LYS A 78 17.13 -2.94 -21.15
N LYS A 79 17.20 -2.70 -22.46
CA LYS A 79 18.38 -2.07 -23.09
C LYS A 79 18.70 -0.69 -22.49
N LEU A 80 17.69 0.13 -22.22
CA LEU A 80 17.88 1.44 -21.58
C LEU A 80 18.38 1.30 -20.15
N ALA A 81 17.86 0.33 -19.39
CA ALA A 81 18.32 0.06 -18.03
C ALA A 81 19.77 -0.44 -18.01
N ASP A 82 20.14 -1.39 -18.87
CA ASP A 82 21.51 -1.88 -18.99
C ASP A 82 22.48 -0.76 -19.42
N MET A 83 22.12 0.11 -20.39
CA MET A 83 22.96 1.28 -20.75
C MET A 83 23.16 2.26 -19.58
N MET A 84 22.17 2.43 -18.71
CA MET A 84 22.31 3.27 -17.52
C MET A 84 23.21 2.63 -16.46
N VAL A 85 23.33 1.30 -16.47
CA VAL A 85 24.29 0.57 -15.63
C VAL A 85 25.70 0.74 -16.17
N ASP A 86 25.89 0.61 -17.48
CA ASP A 86 27.19 0.84 -18.12
C ASP A 86 27.72 2.27 -17.88
N LYS A 87 26.81 3.24 -17.76
CA LYS A 87 27.12 4.64 -17.42
C LYS A 87 27.26 4.92 -15.92
N GLY A 88 27.17 3.90 -15.08
CA GLY A 88 27.32 4.02 -13.62
C GLY A 88 26.20 4.81 -12.93
N ILE A 89 25.06 5.00 -13.60
CA ILE A 89 23.87 5.65 -13.02
C ILE A 89 23.10 4.65 -12.16
N LEU A 90 23.02 3.41 -12.63
CA LEU A 90 22.36 2.30 -11.95
C LEU A 90 23.38 1.22 -11.58
N SER A 91 23.07 0.47 -10.54
CA SER A 91 23.75 -0.79 -10.18
C SER A 91 22.85 -1.98 -10.52
N ILE A 92 23.46 -3.16 -10.72
CA ILE A 92 22.74 -4.43 -10.86
C ILE A 92 23.17 -5.36 -9.75
N ARG A 93 22.19 -5.84 -8.98
CA ARG A 93 22.33 -7.04 -8.14
C ARG A 93 21.78 -8.23 -8.90
N ARG A 94 22.53 -9.34 -8.93
CA ARG A 94 22.11 -10.59 -9.57
C ARG A 94 21.79 -11.62 -8.49
N GLU A 95 20.62 -12.24 -8.61
CA GLU A 95 20.29 -13.44 -7.83
C GLU A 95 19.89 -14.53 -8.84
N GLY A 96 20.83 -15.45 -9.10
CA GLY A 96 20.71 -16.42 -10.17
C GLY A 96 20.57 -15.77 -11.56
N LYS A 97 19.47 -16.09 -12.28
CA LYS A 97 19.17 -15.53 -13.61
C LYS A 97 18.48 -14.16 -13.56
N LEU A 98 18.06 -13.69 -12.38
CA LEU A 98 17.31 -12.45 -12.22
C LEU A 98 18.25 -11.26 -11.99
N LYS A 99 17.94 -10.13 -12.64
CA LYS A 99 18.62 -8.84 -12.49
C LYS A 99 17.72 -7.86 -11.73
N PHE A 100 18.24 -7.32 -10.64
CA PHE A 100 17.60 -6.27 -9.85
C PHE A 100 18.39 -4.99 -9.99
N TYR A 101 17.74 -3.94 -10.48
CA TYR A 101 18.39 -2.64 -10.74
C TYR A 101 18.26 -1.77 -9.49
N GLY A 102 19.34 -1.07 -9.14
CA GLY A 102 19.41 -0.15 -8.02
C GLY A 102 20.03 1.19 -8.41
N ILE A 103 19.94 2.17 -7.53
CA ILE A 103 20.56 3.48 -7.72
C ILE A 103 21.92 3.43 -7.01
N ASN A 104 22.97 3.90 -7.67
CA ASN A 104 24.21 4.23 -6.98
C ASN A 104 23.96 5.49 -6.15
N SER A 105 23.63 5.35 -4.87
CA SER A 105 23.63 6.47 -3.95
C SER A 105 25.08 6.87 -3.67
N VAL A 106 25.54 7.98 -4.24
CA VAL A 106 26.43 8.87 -3.50
C VAL A 106 25.51 9.53 -2.48
N SER A 107 25.58 9.05 -1.24
CA SER A 107 24.78 9.52 -0.12
C SER A 107 25.34 10.87 0.35
N ASP A 108 24.79 11.97 -0.18
CA ASP A 108 24.85 13.27 0.50
C ASP A 108 23.62 13.38 1.40
N GLU A 109 23.72 12.85 2.62
CA GLU A 109 22.90 13.33 3.74
C GLU A 109 23.87 13.67 4.87
N GLU A 110 24.12 14.98 5.00
CA GLU A 110 24.83 15.63 6.09
C GLU A 110 24.26 15.15 7.42
N LYS A 111 25.10 14.50 8.22
CA LYS A 111 24.85 14.26 9.63
C LYS A 111 25.00 15.58 10.37
N GLU A 112 23.90 16.15 10.86
CA GLU A 112 23.96 16.93 12.08
C GLU A 112 23.65 16.00 13.24
N ASP A 113 24.71 15.55 13.89
CA ASP A 113 24.68 14.94 15.21
C ASP A 113 24.21 16.00 16.23
N LYS A 114 23.10 15.70 16.91
CA LYS A 114 22.85 16.23 18.25
C LYS A 114 22.41 15.07 19.14
N ASP A 115 23.40 14.48 19.79
CA ASP A 115 23.24 13.76 21.04
C ASP A 115 22.59 14.68 22.07
N ASN A 116 21.58 14.16 22.77
CA ASN A 116 21.33 14.48 24.16
C ASN A 116 20.59 13.31 24.82
N ASP A 117 21.43 12.48 25.41
CA ASP A 117 21.38 11.85 26.73
C ASP A 117 20.06 11.67 27.52
N ASP A 118 20.09 10.55 28.24
CA ASP A 118 19.38 10.19 29.46
C ASP A 118 17.86 9.96 29.43
N THR A 119 17.49 8.66 29.39
CA THR A 119 16.70 8.11 30.51
C THR A 119 16.90 6.59 30.63
N LYS A 120 17.43 6.20 31.79
CA LYS A 120 17.48 4.83 32.31
C LYS A 120 16.07 4.24 32.38
N GLU A 121 15.87 3.06 31.84
CA GLU A 121 14.81 2.16 32.32
C GLU A 121 15.32 0.72 32.47
N GLU A 122 14.83 0.12 33.55
CA GLU A 122 15.23 -1.12 34.19
C GLU A 122 15.31 -2.34 33.27
N LYS A 123 16.35 -3.13 33.52
CA LYS A 123 16.39 -4.54 33.13
C LYS A 123 15.34 -5.31 33.93
N VAL A 124 14.32 -5.82 33.25
CA VAL A 124 13.61 -7.01 33.71
C VAL A 124 13.97 -8.14 32.75
N GLN A 125 14.70 -9.12 33.27
CA GLN A 125 15.04 -10.36 32.60
C GLN A 125 13.78 -11.21 32.47
N ASP A 126 13.41 -11.56 31.25
CA ASP A 126 12.64 -12.78 30.99
C ASP A 126 13.48 -13.66 30.06
N GLU A 127 14.25 -14.54 30.71
CA GLU A 127 15.10 -15.54 30.06
C GLU A 127 14.22 -16.73 29.64
N THR A 128 13.58 -16.64 28.47
CA THR A 128 13.32 -17.75 27.52
C THR A 128 12.36 -17.29 26.40
N SER A 129 12.61 -16.13 25.80
CA SER A 129 11.94 -15.74 24.55
C SER A 129 12.90 -15.99 23.38
N ASP A 130 12.39 -16.56 22.29
CA ASP A 130 13.12 -16.78 21.03
C ASP A 130 13.79 -15.49 20.52
N GLU A 131 13.27 -14.32 20.92
CA GLU A 131 13.82 -12.99 20.67
C GLU A 131 15.23 -12.81 21.26
N GLY A 132 15.50 -13.39 22.44
CA GLY A 132 16.79 -13.32 23.12
C GLY A 132 17.87 -14.16 22.45
N LEU A 133 17.50 -15.32 21.91
CA LEU A 133 18.42 -16.19 21.17
C LEU A 133 18.85 -15.56 19.84
N ILE A 134 17.89 -14.98 19.11
CA ILE A 134 18.15 -14.30 17.84
C ILE A 134 19.00 -13.04 18.06
N SER A 135 18.76 -12.29 19.13
CA SER A 135 19.57 -11.12 19.52
C SER A 135 21.03 -11.50 19.84
N ARG A 136 21.26 -12.62 20.54
CA ARG A 136 22.61 -13.13 20.84
C ARG A 136 23.33 -13.58 19.56
N LEU A 137 22.62 -14.26 18.65
CA LEU A 137 23.16 -14.68 17.35
C LEU A 137 23.52 -13.50 16.45
N ALA A 138 22.69 -12.46 16.40
CA ALA A 138 22.95 -11.25 15.62
C ALA A 138 24.15 -10.44 16.17
N LYS A 139 24.36 -10.42 17.49
CA LYS A 139 25.55 -9.80 18.10
C LYS A 139 26.84 -10.59 17.85
N ALA A 140 26.75 -11.93 17.77
CA ALA A 140 27.89 -12.79 17.50
C ALA A 140 28.40 -12.69 16.05
N TYR A 141 27.52 -12.42 15.09
CA TYR A 141 27.87 -12.22 13.68
C TYR A 141 27.75 -10.73 13.29
N LYS A 142 28.84 -9.97 13.44
CA LYS A 142 28.97 -8.59 12.90
C LYS A 142 28.67 -8.60 11.39
N GLY A 143 27.45 -8.20 11.02
CA GLY A 143 27.00 -8.10 9.63
C GLY A 143 25.59 -8.64 9.35
N VAL A 144 24.91 -9.26 10.31
CA VAL A 144 23.50 -9.68 10.16
C VAL A 144 22.58 -8.56 10.65
N GLU A 145 22.15 -7.67 9.75
CA GLU A 145 21.10 -6.71 10.06
C GLU A 145 19.76 -7.45 10.25
N TYR A 146 19.23 -7.41 11.46
CA TYR A 146 18.00 -8.10 11.88
C TYR A 146 16.72 -7.29 11.60
N ASN A 147 16.83 -6.13 10.96
CA ASN A 147 15.71 -5.24 10.68
C ASN A 147 14.96 -5.67 9.41
N VAL A 148 14.42 -6.89 9.40
CA VAL A 148 13.43 -7.28 8.39
C VAL A 148 12.12 -6.59 8.77
N ILE A 149 11.78 -5.52 8.07
CA ILE A 149 10.50 -4.84 8.28
C ILE A 149 9.37 -5.76 7.81
N ALA A 150 8.37 -5.95 8.68
CA ALA A 150 7.20 -6.74 8.39
C ALA A 150 6.37 -6.11 7.27
N THR A 151 6.12 -6.86 6.20
CA THR A 151 5.22 -6.43 5.15
C THR A 151 3.77 -6.43 5.63
N LYS A 152 2.91 -5.59 5.04
CA LYS A 152 1.45 -5.59 5.33
C LYS A 152 0.80 -6.96 5.11
N LYS A 153 1.36 -7.80 4.22
CA LYS A 153 0.87 -9.17 3.99
C LYS A 153 1.21 -10.08 5.18
N GLN A 154 2.43 -9.99 5.71
CA GLN A 154 2.85 -10.72 6.90
C GLN A 154 2.04 -10.30 8.12
N LEU A 155 1.89 -8.99 8.37
CA LEU A 155 1.05 -8.46 9.45
C LEU A 155 -0.40 -8.96 9.38
N LYS A 156 -0.99 -9.00 8.18
CA LYS A 156 -2.33 -9.58 7.99
C LYS A 156 -2.38 -11.09 8.27
N THR A 157 -1.31 -11.81 7.97
CA THR A 157 -1.25 -13.26 8.20
C THR A 157 -1.13 -13.55 9.69
N ILE A 158 -0.27 -12.82 10.40
CA ILE A 158 -0.15 -12.84 11.86
C ILE A 158 -1.49 -12.49 12.51
N ALA A 159 -2.14 -11.40 12.07
CA ALA A 159 -3.45 -11.02 12.58
C ALA A 159 -4.52 -12.10 12.40
N ARG A 160 -4.57 -12.77 11.23
CA ARG A 160 -5.49 -13.90 11.03
C ARG A 160 -5.21 -15.05 12.00
N ALA A 161 -3.95 -15.40 12.21
CA ALA A 161 -3.58 -16.45 13.14
C ALA A 161 -4.00 -16.09 14.58
N LEU A 162 -3.74 -14.86 15.02
CA LEU A 162 -4.11 -14.39 16.35
C LEU A 162 -5.63 -14.29 16.55
N LEU A 163 -6.38 -13.83 15.54
CA LEU A 163 -7.84 -13.80 15.57
C LEU A 163 -8.43 -15.20 15.73
N VAL A 164 -7.88 -16.19 15.01
CA VAL A 164 -8.30 -17.61 15.16
C VAL A 164 -7.92 -18.14 16.55
N ALA A 165 -6.72 -17.86 17.04
CA ALA A 165 -6.27 -18.29 18.37
C ALA A 165 -7.15 -17.73 19.51
N ASN A 166 -7.72 -16.54 19.33
CA ASN A 166 -8.63 -15.90 20.28
C ASN A 166 -10.11 -16.24 20.03
N ASN A 167 -10.43 -17.22 19.18
CA ASN A 167 -11.80 -17.61 18.81
C ASN A 167 -12.65 -16.48 18.18
N LEU A 168 -12.02 -15.45 17.61
CA LEU A 168 -12.67 -14.31 16.96
C LEU A 168 -12.87 -14.56 15.46
N ASN A 169 -13.11 -15.80 15.07
CA ASN A 169 -13.30 -16.23 13.67
C ASN A 169 -14.74 -16.61 13.34
N SER A 170 -15.69 -16.36 14.26
CA SER A 170 -17.09 -16.69 14.04
C SER A 170 -17.77 -15.69 13.09
N ASN A 171 -18.96 -16.05 12.62
CA ASN A 171 -19.78 -15.18 11.78
C ASN A 171 -20.59 -14.15 12.58
N SER A 172 -20.35 -14.01 13.89
CA SER A 172 -21.01 -13.03 14.75
C SER A 172 -20.72 -11.60 14.28
N VAL A 173 -21.65 -10.69 14.57
CA VAL A 173 -21.47 -9.25 14.25
C VAL A 173 -20.26 -8.70 15.01
N HIS A 174 -20.13 -9.06 16.29
CA HIS A 174 -19.00 -8.68 17.14
C HIS A 174 -17.65 -9.07 16.53
N ASP A 175 -17.46 -10.34 16.15
CA ASP A 175 -16.18 -10.82 15.65
C ASP A 175 -15.84 -10.18 14.31
N LYS A 176 -16.83 -10.03 13.42
CA LYS A 176 -16.66 -9.34 12.15
C LYS A 176 -16.25 -7.87 12.36
N CYS A 177 -16.78 -7.20 13.38
CA CYS A 177 -16.37 -5.84 13.73
C CYS A 177 -14.90 -5.79 14.16
N VAL A 178 -14.51 -6.65 15.11
CA VAL A 178 -13.14 -6.71 15.62
C VAL A 178 -12.16 -7.04 14.48
N GLN A 179 -12.45 -8.07 13.68
CA GLN A 179 -11.64 -8.44 12.50
C GLN A 179 -11.49 -7.26 11.54
N TRP A 180 -12.59 -6.56 11.21
CA TRP A 180 -12.56 -5.41 10.30
C TRP A 180 -11.70 -4.28 10.85
N LEU A 181 -11.86 -3.91 12.13
CA LEU A 181 -11.09 -2.85 12.77
C LEU A 181 -9.60 -3.16 12.79
N VAL A 182 -9.23 -4.39 13.15
CA VAL A 182 -7.84 -4.86 13.13
C VAL A 182 -7.25 -4.75 11.73
N PHE A 183 -7.93 -5.26 10.70
CA PHE A 183 -7.44 -5.17 9.32
C PHE A 183 -7.42 -3.73 8.78
N LYS A 184 -8.36 -2.88 9.20
CA LYS A 184 -8.40 -1.45 8.85
C LYS A 184 -7.20 -0.72 9.44
N LYS A 185 -6.88 -0.96 10.72
CA LYS A 185 -5.71 -0.40 11.40
C LYS A 185 -4.41 -0.83 10.71
N ILE A 186 -4.26 -2.12 10.40
CA ILE A 186 -3.08 -2.64 9.67
C ILE A 186 -2.96 -2.02 8.26
N LYS A 187 -4.09 -1.89 7.54
CA LYS A 187 -4.10 -1.31 6.19
C LYS A 187 -3.63 0.14 6.21
N ASN A 188 -4.10 0.91 7.19
CA ASN A 188 -3.84 2.35 7.29
C ASN A 188 -2.57 2.70 8.07
N SER A 189 -1.98 1.74 8.79
CA SER A 189 -0.73 1.95 9.49
C SER A 189 0.40 2.33 8.51
N LEU A 190 1.12 3.38 8.89
CA LEU A 190 2.34 3.88 8.24
C LEU A 190 3.59 3.50 9.05
N GLN A 191 3.42 2.87 10.21
CA GLN A 191 4.52 2.49 11.09
C GLN A 191 5.33 1.36 10.45
N ARG A 192 6.65 1.51 10.48
CA ARG A 192 7.59 0.45 10.12
C ARG A 192 7.78 -0.43 11.34
N ILE A 193 7.30 -1.67 11.25
CA ILE A 193 7.32 -2.64 12.35
C ILE A 193 8.34 -3.70 11.98
N ASN A 194 9.28 -3.99 12.88
CA ASN A 194 10.19 -5.11 12.72
C ASN A 194 9.42 -6.43 12.82
N LEU A 195 9.82 -7.44 12.02
CA LEU A 195 9.17 -8.75 12.01
C LEU A 195 9.14 -9.40 13.40
N VAL A 196 10.19 -9.18 14.22
CA VAL A 196 10.27 -9.67 15.60
C VAL A 196 9.15 -9.09 16.45
N GLY A 197 8.97 -7.76 16.43
CA GLY A 197 7.91 -7.07 17.17
C GLY A 197 6.52 -7.12 16.52
N ALA A 198 6.37 -7.80 15.37
CA ALA A 198 5.13 -7.82 14.61
C ALA A 198 4.00 -8.55 15.34
N ILE A 199 4.32 -9.60 16.10
CA ILE A 199 3.32 -10.35 16.88
C ILE A 199 2.77 -9.45 18.00
N ARG A 200 3.64 -8.94 18.88
CA ARG A 200 3.25 -8.01 19.95
C ARG A 200 2.46 -6.81 19.43
N TYR A 201 2.90 -6.20 18.33
CA TYR A 201 2.19 -5.08 17.73
C TYR A 201 0.74 -5.42 17.35
N ILE A 202 0.54 -6.58 16.72
CA ILE A 202 -0.79 -7.01 16.29
C ILE A 202 -1.64 -7.42 17.48
N GLU A 203 -1.05 -8.04 18.51
CA GLU A 203 -1.75 -8.33 19.77
C GLU A 203 -2.23 -7.05 20.45
N THR A 204 -1.39 -6.02 20.53
CA THR A 204 -1.81 -4.71 21.08
C THR A 204 -3.00 -4.13 20.32
N ILE A 205 -2.94 -4.13 18.98
CA ILE A 205 -4.08 -3.69 18.16
C ILE A 205 -5.32 -4.54 18.45
N LEU A 206 -5.18 -5.86 18.55
CA LEU A 206 -6.30 -6.75 18.78
C LEU A 206 -7.01 -6.43 20.09
N TYR A 207 -6.26 -6.29 21.19
CA TYR A 207 -6.83 -5.95 22.49
C TYR A 207 -7.44 -4.55 22.52
N GLU A 208 -6.79 -3.56 21.90
CA GLU A 208 -7.37 -2.22 21.73
C GLU A 208 -8.73 -2.30 21.02
N LYS A 209 -8.87 -3.12 19.98
CA LYS A 209 -10.11 -3.23 19.21
C LYS A 209 -11.17 -4.08 19.88
N LEU A 210 -10.78 -5.02 20.73
CA LEU A 210 -11.73 -5.73 21.59
C LEU A 210 -12.38 -4.78 22.59
N ILE A 211 -11.57 -3.93 23.24
CA ILE A 211 -12.08 -2.91 24.18
C ILE A 211 -12.97 -1.90 23.45
N GLU A 212 -12.56 -1.42 22.26
CA GLU A 212 -13.34 -0.46 21.47
C GLU A 212 -14.71 -1.00 21.07
N VAL A 213 -14.83 -2.29 20.75
CA VAL A 213 -16.12 -2.90 20.35
C VAL A 213 -16.99 -3.24 21.56
N GLN A 214 -16.42 -3.37 22.75
CA GLN A 214 -17.14 -3.58 24.00
C GLN A 214 -17.72 -2.28 24.58
N ASP A 215 -17.30 -1.11 24.12
CA ASP A 215 -17.86 0.18 24.53
C ASP A 215 -19.31 0.31 24.03
N ASP A 216 -20.25 0.62 24.94
CA ASP A 216 -21.67 0.81 24.64
C ASP A 216 -21.92 1.92 23.61
N ASN A 217 -20.98 2.86 23.43
CA ASN A 217 -21.06 3.94 22.45
C ASN A 217 -20.54 3.54 21.06
N PHE A 218 -20.06 2.31 20.87
CA PHE A 218 -19.49 1.88 19.61
C PHE A 218 -20.58 1.67 18.55
N ASN A 219 -20.57 2.52 17.52
CA ASN A 219 -21.51 2.39 16.40
C ASN A 219 -21.02 1.37 15.37
N VAL A 220 -21.68 0.22 15.32
CA VAL A 220 -21.36 -0.86 14.38
C VAL A 220 -21.71 -0.45 12.94
N PRO A 221 -20.76 -0.54 11.99
CA PRO A 221 -21.04 -0.23 10.59
C PRO A 221 -22.18 -1.06 9.97
N MET A 222 -23.17 -0.41 9.35
CA MET A 222 -24.38 -1.11 8.87
C MET A 222 -24.13 -2.26 7.89
N TRP A 223 -23.11 -2.15 7.05
CA TRP A 223 -22.78 -3.20 6.07
C TRP A 223 -22.27 -4.50 6.71
N LEU A 224 -21.91 -4.50 8.01
CA LEU A 224 -21.54 -5.71 8.75
C LEU A 224 -22.76 -6.55 9.17
N TYR A 225 -23.96 -5.96 9.15
CA TYR A 225 -25.23 -6.65 9.41
C TYR A 225 -25.75 -7.42 8.18
N ASN A 226 -25.09 -7.32 7.02
CA ASN A 226 -25.55 -7.83 5.71
C ASN A 226 -25.67 -9.38 5.58
N ASN A 227 -25.54 -10.14 6.67
CA ASN A 227 -25.92 -11.56 6.70
C ASN A 227 -27.32 -11.79 7.29
N LEU A 228 -28.00 -10.75 7.77
CA LEU A 228 -29.46 -10.76 7.88
C LEU A 228 -29.98 -10.50 6.48
N GLU A 229 -30.66 -11.47 5.88
CA GLU A 229 -31.43 -11.27 4.68
C GLU A 229 -32.38 -10.09 4.92
N LEU A 230 -32.00 -8.89 4.49
CA LEU A 230 -32.94 -7.78 4.42
C LEU A 230 -34.07 -8.28 3.51
N PRO A 231 -35.34 -8.23 3.95
CA PRO A 231 -36.45 -8.68 3.12
C PRO A 231 -36.30 -7.99 1.76
N LYS A 232 -36.25 -8.78 0.68
CA LYS A 232 -36.16 -8.26 -0.67
C LYS A 232 -37.29 -7.25 -0.84
N VAL A 233 -36.96 -5.97 -0.80
CA VAL A 233 -37.91 -4.91 -1.12
C VAL A 233 -38.08 -4.99 -2.62
N ASN A 234 -39.10 -5.72 -3.05
CA ASN A 234 -39.52 -5.71 -4.43
C ASN A 234 -40.10 -4.33 -4.70
N PHE A 235 -39.30 -3.45 -5.32
CA PHE A 235 -39.83 -2.25 -5.94
C PHE A 235 -40.66 -2.69 -7.14
N THR A 236 -41.92 -3.07 -6.90
CA THR A 236 -42.92 -3.10 -7.95
C THR A 236 -43.29 -1.67 -8.25
N GLN A 237 -42.95 -1.17 -9.44
CA GLN A 237 -43.65 0.00 -9.97
C GLN A 237 -45.12 -0.38 -10.02
N ARG A 238 -45.94 0.29 -9.22
CA ARG A 238 -47.39 0.12 -9.27
C ARG A 238 -47.85 0.76 -10.58
N ASP A 239 -48.47 -0.03 -11.46
CA ASP A 239 -49.10 0.51 -12.65
C ASP A 239 -50.34 1.29 -12.22
N TYR A 240 -50.24 2.62 -12.21
CA TYR A 240 -51.36 3.48 -11.88
C TYR A 240 -52.30 3.59 -13.09
N SER A 241 -53.59 3.53 -12.81
CA SER A 241 -54.62 3.77 -13.81
C SER A 241 -54.61 5.24 -14.25
N SER A 242 -55.13 5.52 -15.45
CA SER A 242 -55.25 6.89 -15.94
C SER A 242 -56.12 7.78 -15.03
N GLU A 243 -57.02 7.20 -14.25
CA GLU A 243 -57.89 7.94 -13.32
C GLU A 243 -57.12 8.36 -12.06
N GLU A 244 -56.26 7.50 -11.53
CA GLU A 244 -55.39 7.81 -10.39
C GLU A 244 -54.40 8.93 -10.75
N TYR A 245 -53.83 8.92 -11.95
CA TYR A 245 -52.97 10.03 -12.41
C TYR A 245 -53.71 11.36 -12.46
N LYS A 246 -54.94 11.37 -12.98
CA LYS A 246 -55.77 12.60 -13.04
C LYS A 246 -56.16 13.10 -11.66
N ALA A 247 -56.42 12.19 -10.72
CA ALA A 247 -56.73 12.54 -9.34
C ALA A 247 -55.54 13.22 -8.67
N TRP A 248 -54.33 12.67 -8.84
CA TRP A 248 -53.11 13.27 -8.31
C TRP A 248 -52.71 14.57 -8.98
N GLU A 249 -52.90 14.69 -10.30
CA GLU A 249 -52.63 15.95 -10.99
C GLU A 249 -53.57 17.06 -10.50
N LYS A 250 -54.82 16.72 -10.20
CA LYS A 250 -55.79 17.64 -9.61
C LYS A 250 -55.41 18.02 -8.17
N GLU A 251 -55.04 17.04 -7.34
CA GLU A 251 -54.58 17.26 -5.97
C GLU A 251 -53.32 18.14 -5.94
N TRP A 252 -52.36 17.90 -6.83
CA TRP A 252 -51.16 18.71 -6.97
C TRP A 252 -51.46 20.14 -7.44
N GLN A 253 -52.39 20.32 -8.39
CA GLN A 253 -52.85 21.64 -8.81
C GLN A 253 -53.55 22.38 -7.67
N GLU A 254 -54.39 21.71 -6.88
CA GLU A 254 -55.05 22.29 -5.73
C GLU A 254 -54.05 22.70 -4.64
N ASP A 255 -53.06 21.86 -4.33
CA ASP A 255 -51.99 22.19 -3.38
C ASP A 255 -51.08 23.33 -3.86
N LEU A 256 -50.82 23.41 -5.17
CA LEU A 256 -50.07 24.51 -5.76
C LEU A 256 -50.86 25.82 -5.66
N TRP A 257 -52.17 25.78 -5.89
CA TRP A 257 -53.05 26.96 -5.82
C TRP A 257 -53.30 27.40 -4.38
N ASN A 258 -53.31 26.46 -3.44
CA ASN A 258 -53.47 26.72 -2.01
C ASN A 258 -52.14 27.07 -1.31
N GLY A 259 -51.01 27.02 -2.04
CA GLY A 259 -49.68 27.36 -1.52
C GLY A 259 -49.12 26.34 -0.52
N THR A 260 -49.68 25.14 -0.46
CA THR A 260 -49.30 24.03 0.43
C THR A 260 -48.37 23.01 -0.24
N ALA A 261 -48.10 23.15 -1.54
CA ALA A 261 -47.18 22.29 -2.26
C ALA A 261 -45.74 22.38 -1.68
N LEU A 262 -45.18 21.21 -1.33
CA LEU A 262 -43.78 21.07 -0.91
C LEU A 262 -42.86 21.29 -2.13
N ILE A 263 -42.02 22.34 -2.08
CA ILE A 263 -40.96 22.63 -3.08
C ILE A 263 -39.78 21.69 -2.89
#